data_AF-A0AAP5EFZ5-F1
#
_entry.id   AF-A0AAP5EFZ5-F1
#
_cell.length_a   1.000
_cell.length_b   1.000
_cell.length_c   1.000
_cell.angle_alpha   90.00
_cell.angle_beta   90.00
_cell.angle_gamma   90.00
#
_symmetry.space_group_name_H-M   'P 1'
#
loop_
_entity.id
_entity.type
_entity.pdbx_description
1 polymer ?
#
loop_
_entity_poly.entity_id
_entity_poly.type
_entity_poly.pdbx_seq_one_letter_code
_entity_poly.pdbx_strand_id
1 'polypeptide(L)'
;MSIHFKPIGNTSFDEGSGVTISHPRILLDAPLDGVASLEYQYTFRRGGQRVGAMGFFGTEVAAELEGQRGLIYTLDLRPAEVLMDMLKFKRFLDDTSDDFDFVRFLAQGLVNVFAGKTTNPESRRYLVVASAEDLARVGAPAPAGYLELPDGSIILAELFVPAHVA
;
A
#
# COMPACT_ATOMS: atom_id res chain seq x y z
N MET A 1 -16.36 11.98 6.45
CA MET A 1 -16.36 10.51 6.68
C MET A 1 -14.91 10.01 6.73
N SER A 2 -14.63 8.79 7.18
CA SER A 2 -13.27 8.22 7.14
C SER A 2 -13.27 6.90 6.38
N ILE A 3 -12.31 6.72 5.47
CA ILE A 3 -12.13 5.49 4.69
C ILE A 3 -11.58 4.34 5.54
N HIS A 4 -12.21 3.17 5.42
CA HIS A 4 -11.74 1.94 6.04
C HIS A 4 -11.93 0.77 5.07
N PHE A 5 -10.93 0.59 4.21
CA PHE A 5 -10.92 -0.45 3.20
C PHE A 5 -10.79 -1.86 3.82
N LYS A 6 -11.72 -2.75 3.50
CA LYS A 6 -11.72 -4.16 3.90
C LYS A 6 -11.44 -5.07 2.68
N PRO A 7 -10.71 -6.17 2.84
CA PRO A 7 -10.49 -7.10 1.74
C PRO A 7 -11.79 -7.80 1.32
N ILE A 8 -12.05 -7.86 0.02
CA ILE A 8 -13.14 -8.62 -0.59
C ILE A 8 -12.56 -9.38 -1.80
N GLY A 9 -12.26 -10.66 -1.61
CA GLY A 9 -11.53 -11.44 -2.61
C GLY A 9 -10.19 -10.79 -2.95
N ASN A 10 -9.93 -10.53 -4.24
CA ASN A 10 -8.72 -9.85 -4.73
C ASN A 10 -8.88 -8.33 -4.86
N THR A 11 -9.80 -7.73 -4.09
CA THR A 11 -10.07 -6.29 -4.07
C THR A 11 -10.13 -5.78 -2.64
N SER A 12 -10.16 -4.47 -2.50
CA SER A 12 -10.34 -3.82 -1.20
C SER A 12 -11.45 -2.80 -1.30
N PHE A 13 -12.45 -2.87 -0.42
CA PHE A 13 -13.67 -2.09 -0.51
C PHE A 13 -13.91 -1.28 0.75
N ASP A 14 -14.26 -0.01 0.57
CA ASP A 14 -14.70 0.87 1.65
C ASP A 14 -16.20 1.17 1.49
N GLU A 15 -16.98 0.78 2.49
CA GLU A 15 -18.44 0.97 2.51
C GLU A 15 -18.84 2.44 2.55
N GLY A 16 -18.09 3.28 3.29
CA GLY A 16 -18.43 4.70 3.48
C GLY A 16 -18.33 5.52 2.19
N SER A 17 -17.24 5.34 1.44
CA SER A 17 -16.99 6.02 0.16
C SER A 17 -17.58 5.29 -1.05
N GLY A 18 -17.97 4.01 -0.89
CA GLY A 18 -18.35 3.12 -1.99
C GLY A 18 -17.21 2.82 -2.97
N VAL A 19 -15.95 3.09 -2.60
CA VAL A 19 -14.78 2.89 -3.46
C VAL A 19 -14.25 1.47 -3.32
N THR A 20 -13.91 0.87 -4.46
CA THR A 20 -13.16 -0.37 -4.57
C THR A 20 -11.78 -0.11 -5.15
N ILE A 21 -10.75 -0.59 -4.47
CA ILE A 21 -9.38 -0.71 -4.97
C ILE A 21 -9.28 -2.06 -5.67
N SER A 22 -8.97 -2.02 -6.97
CA SER A 22 -8.78 -3.23 -7.77
C SER A 22 -7.39 -3.82 -7.52
N HIS A 23 -7.22 -5.13 -7.73
CA HIS A 23 -5.90 -5.75 -7.80
C HIS A 23 -4.99 -4.99 -8.77
N PRO A 24 -3.77 -4.61 -8.38
CA PRO A 24 -2.91 -3.82 -9.24
C PRO A 24 -2.36 -4.67 -10.39
N ARG A 25 -2.07 -4.01 -11.50
CA ARG A 25 -1.09 -4.56 -12.44
C ARG A 25 0.28 -4.39 -11.82
N ILE A 26 1.10 -5.44 -11.82
CA ILE A 26 2.47 -5.41 -11.31
C ILE A 26 3.40 -5.65 -12.48
N LEU A 27 4.34 -4.73 -12.70
CA LEU A 27 5.34 -4.79 -13.75
C LEU A 27 6.73 -4.90 -13.12
N LEU A 28 7.63 -5.62 -13.81
CA LEU A 28 9.05 -5.59 -13.51
C LEU A 28 9.63 -4.28 -14.03
N ASP A 29 10.47 -3.66 -13.22
CA ASP A 29 11.26 -2.50 -13.58
C ASP A 29 12.77 -2.82 -13.49
N ALA A 30 13.62 -1.91 -13.97
CA ALA A 30 15.06 -2.05 -13.89
C ALA A 30 15.50 -2.28 -12.43
N PRO A 31 16.34 -3.30 -12.15
CA PRO A 31 16.78 -3.57 -10.79
C PRO A 31 17.45 -2.35 -10.16
N LEU A 32 17.12 -2.07 -8.90
CA LEU A 32 17.73 -1.01 -8.11
C LEU A 32 18.73 -1.66 -7.14
N ASP A 33 20.02 -1.36 -7.28
CA ASP A 33 21.10 -1.93 -6.47
C ASP A 33 21.09 -3.48 -6.40
N GLY A 34 20.67 -4.12 -7.50
CA GLY A 34 20.57 -5.58 -7.61
C GLY A 34 19.31 -6.19 -6.99
N VAL A 35 18.42 -5.37 -6.44
CA VAL A 35 17.09 -5.76 -5.97
C VAL A 35 16.07 -5.63 -7.09
N ALA A 36 15.16 -6.61 -7.21
CA ALA A 36 14.08 -6.55 -8.18
C ALA A 36 13.18 -5.35 -7.89
N SER A 37 13.10 -4.43 -8.84
CA SER A 37 12.22 -3.27 -8.80
C SER A 37 10.86 -3.63 -9.41
N LEU A 38 9.80 -3.14 -8.79
CA LEU A 38 8.42 -3.36 -9.19
C LEU A 38 7.69 -2.03 -9.39
N GLU A 39 6.80 -1.98 -10.38
CA GLU A 39 5.81 -0.91 -10.51
C GLU A 39 4.40 -1.49 -10.28
N TYR A 40 3.69 -0.92 -9.29
CA TYR A 40 2.30 -1.25 -8.99
C TYR A 40 1.38 -0.19 -9.58
N GLN A 41 0.43 -0.61 -10.41
CA GLN A 41 -0.56 0.28 -11.03
C GLN A 41 -1.96 -0.02 -10.50
N TYR A 42 -2.43 0.81 -9.56
CA TYR A 42 -3.74 0.67 -8.92
C TYR A 42 -4.82 1.45 -9.66
N THR A 43 -6.04 0.93 -9.60
CA THR A 43 -7.26 1.62 -10.06
C THR A 43 -8.29 1.66 -8.95
N PHE A 44 -8.89 2.82 -8.76
CA PHE A 44 -9.97 3.08 -7.80
C PHE A 44 -11.29 3.20 -8.57
N ARG A 45 -12.33 2.50 -8.11
CA ARG A 45 -13.64 2.47 -8.77
C ARG A 45 -14.78 2.76 -7.79
N ARG A 46 -15.80 3.49 -8.22
CA ARG A 46 -17.07 3.71 -7.49
C ARG A 46 -18.22 3.38 -8.43
N GLY A 47 -19.12 2.48 -8.04
CA GLY A 47 -20.23 2.05 -8.91
C GLY A 47 -19.78 1.47 -10.27
N GLY A 48 -18.63 0.78 -10.30
CA GLY A 48 -18.03 0.23 -11.52
C GLY A 48 -17.23 1.22 -12.38
N GLN A 49 -17.41 2.53 -12.19
CA GLN A 49 -16.68 3.57 -12.91
C GLN A 49 -15.33 3.87 -12.27
N ARG A 50 -14.30 4.16 -13.08
CA ARG A 50 -12.98 4.57 -12.59
C ARG A 50 -13.06 5.99 -12.03
N VAL A 51 -12.66 6.17 -10.77
CA VAL A 51 -12.61 7.46 -10.08
C VAL A 51 -11.20 7.91 -9.75
N GLY A 52 -10.20 7.03 -9.93
CA GLY A 52 -8.80 7.37 -9.75
C GLY A 52 -7.87 6.25 -10.22
N ALA A 53 -6.58 6.55 -10.32
CA ALA A 53 -5.51 5.57 -10.43
C ALA A 53 -4.23 6.16 -9.86
N MET A 54 -3.37 5.30 -9.32
CA MET A 54 -2.07 5.68 -8.77
C MET A 54 -1.04 4.60 -9.10
N GLY A 55 0.15 5.05 -9.47
CA GLY A 55 1.32 4.20 -9.69
C GLY A 55 2.28 4.34 -8.51
N PHE A 56 2.87 3.23 -8.09
CA PHE A 56 3.86 3.20 -7.00
C PHE A 56 5.02 2.30 -7.38
N PHE A 57 6.22 2.69 -7.00
CA PHE A 57 7.37 1.80 -7.08
C PHE A 57 7.42 0.87 -5.88
N GLY A 58 8.31 -0.12 -5.94
CA GLY A 58 8.54 -1.02 -4.84
C GLY A 58 9.56 -2.07 -5.17
N THR A 59 9.72 -3.03 -4.26
CA THR A 59 10.75 -4.06 -4.38
C THR A 59 10.20 -5.44 -4.04
N GLU A 60 10.87 -6.46 -4.54
CA GLU A 60 10.72 -7.86 -4.12
C GLU A 60 12.05 -8.35 -3.55
N VAL A 61 12.03 -8.83 -2.30
CA VAL A 61 13.21 -9.35 -1.60
C VAL A 61 12.88 -10.71 -0.99
N ALA A 62 13.77 -11.69 -1.20
CA ALA A 62 13.69 -12.96 -0.51
C ALA A 62 14.03 -12.80 0.98
N ALA A 63 13.21 -13.39 1.84
CA ALA A 63 13.38 -13.32 3.28
C ALA A 63 12.97 -14.64 3.95
N GLU A 64 13.32 -14.77 5.23
CA GLU A 64 12.75 -15.79 6.10
C GLU A 64 11.52 -15.20 6.81
N LEU A 65 10.35 -15.80 6.58
CA LEU A 65 9.07 -15.42 7.17
C LEU A 65 8.54 -16.62 7.96
N GLU A 66 8.33 -16.45 9.26
CA GLU A 66 7.85 -17.51 10.16
C GLU A 66 8.67 -18.82 10.08
N GLY A 67 10.00 -18.71 9.92
CA GLY A 67 10.91 -19.86 9.84
C GLY A 67 10.93 -20.56 8.48
N GLN A 68 10.27 -19.99 7.47
CA GLN A 68 10.22 -20.53 6.11
C GLN A 68 10.70 -19.49 5.09
N ARG A 69 11.14 -19.96 3.93
CA ARG A 69 11.43 -19.07 2.80
C ARG A 69 10.15 -18.36 2.37
N GLY A 70 10.23 -17.06 2.20
CA GLY A 70 9.15 -16.24 1.67
C GLY A 70 9.66 -14.99 0.97
N LEU A 71 8.72 -14.12 0.61
CA LEU A 71 9.00 -12.88 -0.11
C LEU A 71 8.44 -11.68 0.65
N ILE A 72 9.24 -10.62 0.75
CA ILE A 72 8.81 -9.30 1.17
C ILE A 72 8.62 -8.45 -0.07
N TYR A 73 7.40 -7.94 -0.23
CA TYR A 73 7.00 -6.99 -1.24
C TYR A 73 6.86 -5.62 -0.59
N THR A 74 7.68 -4.66 -1.02
CA THR A 74 7.54 -3.27 -0.59
C THR A 74 6.77 -2.49 -1.65
N LEU A 75 5.92 -1.57 -1.20
CA LEU A 75 5.27 -0.54 -2.00
C LEU A 75 5.67 0.81 -1.39
N ASP A 76 6.37 1.61 -2.17
CA ASP A 76 7.03 2.83 -1.74
C ASP A 76 6.21 4.05 -2.14
N LEU A 77 5.83 4.86 -1.15
CA LEU A 77 5.10 6.10 -1.35
C LEU A 77 6.02 7.32 -1.54
N ARG A 78 7.32 7.11 -1.74
CA ARG A 78 8.23 8.14 -2.22
C ARG A 78 8.07 8.34 -3.74
N PRO A 79 8.27 9.56 -4.25
CA PRO A 79 8.55 10.81 -3.52
C PRO A 79 7.26 11.49 -3.01
N ALA A 80 7.36 12.60 -2.26
CA ALA A 80 6.18 13.28 -1.70
C ALA A 80 5.07 13.65 -2.71
N GLU A 81 5.36 13.74 -4.00
CA GLU A 81 4.37 13.90 -5.06
C GLU A 81 3.29 12.81 -5.01
N VAL A 82 3.68 11.58 -4.69
CA VAL A 82 2.76 10.46 -4.49
C VAL A 82 1.83 10.73 -3.30
N LEU A 83 2.38 11.18 -2.17
CA LEU A 83 1.60 11.55 -0.99
C LEU A 83 0.66 12.73 -1.27
N MET A 84 1.11 13.74 -2.03
CA MET A 84 0.27 14.85 -2.46
C MET A 84 -0.91 14.38 -3.31
N ASP A 85 -0.70 13.39 -4.18
CA ASP A 85 -1.78 12.80 -4.99
C ASP A 85 -2.75 11.98 -4.13
N MET A 86 -2.27 11.28 -3.12
CA MET A 86 -3.13 10.64 -2.11
C MET A 86 -3.99 11.70 -1.38
N LEU A 87 -3.42 12.83 -0.95
CA LEU A 87 -4.17 13.90 -0.28
C LEU A 87 -5.11 14.66 -1.23
N LYS A 88 -4.82 14.73 -2.54
CA LYS A 88 -5.80 15.17 -3.55
C LYS A 88 -6.98 14.19 -3.61
N PHE A 89 -6.71 12.89 -3.58
CA PHE A 89 -7.75 11.87 -3.57
C PHE A 89 -8.60 11.92 -2.29
N LYS A 90 -8.00 12.18 -1.12
CA LYS A 90 -8.71 12.48 0.13
C LYS A 90 -9.79 13.54 -0.04
N ARG A 91 -9.41 14.67 -0.63
CA ARG A 91 -10.33 15.79 -0.90
C ARG A 91 -11.43 15.39 -1.88
N PHE A 92 -11.11 14.64 -2.93
CA PHE A 92 -12.10 14.12 -3.87
C PHE A 92 -13.11 13.18 -3.19
N LEU A 93 -12.68 12.44 -2.16
CA LEU A 93 -13.56 11.57 -1.39
C LEU A 93 -14.35 12.32 -0.30
N ASP A 94 -14.11 13.60 -0.05
CA ASP A 94 -14.66 14.32 1.11
C ASP A 94 -14.35 13.61 2.45
N ASP A 95 -13.15 13.04 2.53
CA ASP A 95 -12.67 12.37 3.74
C ASP A 95 -12.17 13.38 4.79
N THR A 96 -12.66 13.20 6.01
CA THR A 96 -12.50 14.12 7.16
C THR A 96 -11.50 13.63 8.20
N SER A 97 -10.84 12.48 8.00
CA SER A 97 -9.75 12.08 8.90
C SER A 97 -8.58 13.05 8.80
N ASP A 98 -7.69 13.00 9.78
CA ASP A 98 -6.40 13.66 9.68
C ASP A 98 -5.61 13.11 8.49
N ASP A 99 -4.72 13.92 7.91
CA ASP A 99 -4.03 13.61 6.66
C ASP A 99 -3.12 12.38 6.80
N PHE A 100 -2.42 12.22 7.93
CA PHE A 100 -1.63 11.03 8.20
C PHE A 100 -2.50 9.76 8.28
N ASP A 101 -3.62 9.83 9.00
CA ASP A 101 -4.54 8.70 9.12
C ASP A 101 -5.15 8.34 7.77
N PHE A 102 -5.49 9.32 6.93
CA PHE A 102 -5.96 9.05 5.57
C PHE A 102 -4.91 8.28 4.76
N VAL A 103 -3.67 8.75 4.76
CA VAL A 103 -2.56 8.09 4.04
C VAL A 103 -2.39 6.66 4.53
N ARG A 104 -2.46 6.44 5.85
CA ARG A 104 -2.38 5.12 6.49
C ARG A 104 -3.54 4.21 6.09
N PHE A 105 -4.79 4.70 6.14
CA PHE A 105 -5.96 3.90 5.76
C PHE A 105 -5.96 3.55 4.28
N LEU A 106 -5.53 4.47 3.42
CA LEU A 106 -5.37 4.20 2.00
C LEU A 106 -4.26 3.17 1.76
N ALA A 107 -3.12 3.29 2.44
CA ALA A 107 -2.03 2.31 2.41
C ALA A 107 -2.51 0.90 2.81
N GLN A 108 -3.32 0.79 3.87
CA GLN A 108 -3.93 -0.48 4.26
C GLN A 108 -4.84 -1.03 3.15
N GLY A 109 -5.62 -0.16 2.52
CA GLY A 109 -6.45 -0.51 1.37
C GLY A 109 -5.64 -1.08 0.20
N LEU A 110 -4.47 -0.50 -0.11
CA LEU A 110 -3.58 -0.95 -1.17
C LEU A 110 -3.09 -2.38 -0.94
N VAL A 111 -2.69 -2.73 0.28
CA VAL A 111 -2.21 -4.10 0.57
C VAL A 111 -3.35 -5.11 0.74
N ASN A 112 -4.51 -4.69 1.24
CA ASN A 112 -5.66 -5.57 1.43
C ASN A 112 -6.14 -6.27 0.15
N VAL A 113 -5.85 -5.72 -1.05
CA VAL A 113 -6.15 -6.38 -2.34
C VAL A 113 -5.43 -7.73 -2.52
N PHE A 114 -4.39 -8.01 -1.74
CA PHE A 114 -3.63 -9.25 -1.78
C PHE A 114 -4.13 -10.30 -0.78
N ALA A 115 -5.00 -9.93 0.17
CA ALA A 115 -5.42 -10.83 1.25
C ALA A 115 -6.19 -12.06 0.75
N GLY A 116 -6.91 -11.93 -0.37
CA GLY A 116 -7.63 -13.05 -0.99
C GLY A 116 -6.79 -13.95 -1.89
N LYS A 117 -5.46 -13.74 -1.99
CA LYS A 117 -4.58 -14.66 -2.72
C LYS A 117 -4.40 -15.96 -1.93
N THR A 118 -4.94 -17.06 -2.46
CA THR A 118 -4.91 -18.38 -1.82
C THR A 118 -4.06 -19.41 -2.59
N THR A 119 -3.25 -18.97 -3.56
CA THR A 119 -2.50 -19.87 -4.46
C THR A 119 -1.00 -19.57 -4.47
N ASN A 120 -0.49 -18.87 -3.46
CA ASN A 120 0.93 -18.54 -3.36
C ASN A 120 1.71 -19.73 -2.76
N PRO A 121 2.75 -20.24 -3.45
CA PRO A 121 3.51 -21.40 -2.98
C PRO A 121 4.43 -21.09 -1.80
N GLU A 122 4.69 -19.81 -1.54
CA GLU A 122 5.51 -19.32 -0.43
C GLU A 122 4.80 -18.19 0.31
N SER A 123 5.15 -17.99 1.58
CA SER A 123 4.60 -16.91 2.40
C SER A 123 5.03 -15.56 1.85
N ARG A 124 4.16 -14.57 1.96
CA ARG A 124 4.38 -13.22 1.44
C ARG A 124 4.06 -12.18 2.50
N ARG A 125 4.88 -11.16 2.57
CA ARG A 125 4.64 -9.98 3.40
C ARG A 125 4.62 -8.75 2.50
N TYR A 126 3.52 -8.02 2.51
CA TYR A 126 3.36 -6.76 1.79
C TYR A 126 3.51 -5.61 2.76
N LEU A 127 4.40 -4.67 2.47
CA LEU A 127 4.68 -3.48 3.27
C LEU A 127 4.43 -2.23 2.44
N VAL A 128 3.70 -1.27 2.99
CA VAL A 128 3.65 0.08 2.44
C VAL A 128 4.52 0.98 3.30
N VAL A 129 5.48 1.64 2.66
CA VAL A 129 6.43 2.52 3.33
C VAL A 129 6.34 3.93 2.78
N ALA A 130 6.62 4.91 3.65
CA ALA A 130 6.81 6.31 3.26
C ALA A 130 7.99 6.90 4.03
N SER A 131 8.60 7.97 3.51
CA SER A 131 9.61 8.73 4.26
C SER A 131 8.93 9.60 5.33
N ALA A 132 9.49 9.61 6.54
CA ALA A 132 9.07 10.51 7.61
C ALA A 132 9.18 11.98 7.18
N GLU A 133 10.26 12.32 6.44
CA GLU A 133 10.50 13.65 5.89
C GLU A 133 9.44 14.03 4.85
N ASP A 134 9.12 13.13 3.91
CA ASP A 134 8.13 13.40 2.88
C ASP A 134 6.72 13.56 3.47
N LEU A 135 6.37 12.75 4.47
CA LEU A 135 5.12 12.89 5.24
C LEU A 135 5.03 14.26 5.94
N ALA A 136 6.09 14.69 6.61
CA ALA A 136 6.14 16.01 7.23
C ALA A 136 6.03 17.14 6.19
N ARG A 137 6.70 16.99 5.04
CA ARG A 137 6.70 17.97 3.93
C ARG A 137 5.31 18.22 3.36
N VAL A 138 4.44 17.20 3.32
CA VAL A 138 3.05 17.34 2.85
C VAL A 138 2.06 17.71 3.95
N GLY A 139 2.52 17.97 5.18
CA GLY A 139 1.66 18.32 6.30
C GLY A 139 0.96 17.13 6.96
N ALA A 140 1.43 15.90 6.72
CA ALA A 140 0.91 14.66 7.28
C ALA A 140 1.95 13.94 8.16
N PRO A 141 2.60 14.60 9.13
CA PRO A 141 3.65 13.96 9.93
C PRO A 141 3.11 12.78 10.73
N ALA A 142 3.96 11.76 10.90
CA ALA A 142 3.62 10.62 11.74
C ALA A 142 3.49 11.04 13.22
N PRO A 143 2.49 10.53 13.96
CA PRO A 143 2.36 10.77 15.39
C PRO A 143 3.57 10.28 16.19
N ALA A 144 3.80 10.87 17.35
CA ALA A 144 4.82 10.41 18.28
C ALA A 144 4.60 8.94 18.66
N GLY A 145 5.65 8.12 18.51
CA GLY A 145 5.61 6.67 18.81
C GLY A 145 5.45 5.77 17.59
N TYR A 146 5.28 6.31 16.38
CA TYR A 146 5.46 5.51 15.17
C TYR A 146 6.93 5.08 15.01
N LEU A 147 7.13 3.81 14.65
CA LEU A 147 8.46 3.28 14.42
C LEU A 147 9.00 3.81 13.09
N GLU A 148 10.04 4.63 13.19
CA GLU A 148 10.89 5.01 12.06
C GLU A 148 12.04 4.01 11.96
N LEU A 149 12.26 3.48 10.76
CA LEU A 149 13.35 2.58 10.45
C LEU A 149 14.67 3.37 10.35
N PRO A 150 15.84 2.71 10.44
CA PRO A 150 17.14 3.40 10.38
C PRO A 150 17.40 4.21 9.10
N ASP A 151 16.67 3.92 8.02
CA ASP A 151 16.74 4.61 6.73
C ASP A 151 15.74 5.78 6.61
N GLY A 152 15.04 6.12 7.69
CA GLY A 152 14.03 7.19 7.73
C GLY A 152 12.64 6.78 7.20
N SER A 153 12.47 5.52 6.84
CA SER A 153 11.19 4.98 6.37
C SER A 153 10.25 4.68 7.54
N ILE A 154 8.95 4.88 7.33
CA ILE A 154 7.87 4.51 8.25
C ILE A 154 6.99 3.47 7.56
N ILE A 155 6.68 2.37 8.26
CA ILE A 155 5.71 1.37 7.79
C ILE A 155 4.30 1.90 8.08
N LEU A 156 3.54 2.16 7.02
CA LEU A 156 2.17 2.66 7.11
C LEU A 156 1.14 1.54 7.15
N ALA A 157 1.42 0.45 6.43
CA ALA A 157 0.54 -0.70 6.38
C ALA A 157 1.33 -1.98 6.13
N GLU A 158 0.77 -3.08 6.62
CA GLU A 158 1.33 -4.40 6.48
C GLU A 158 0.21 -5.41 6.20
N LEU A 159 0.52 -6.42 5.38
CA LEU A 159 -0.28 -7.61 5.22
C LEU A 159 0.63 -8.84 5.10
N PHE A 160 0.40 -9.84 5.92
CA PHE A 160 1.00 -11.17 5.78
C PHE A 160 0.00 -12.13 5.11
N VAL A 161 0.47 -12.85 4.09
CA VAL A 161 -0.27 -13.91 3.39
C VAL A 161 0.53 -15.20 3.50
N PRO A 162 0.07 -16.21 4.27
CA PRO A 162 0.81 -17.45 4.46
C PRO A 162 0.91 -18.23 3.15
N ALA A 163 1.92 -19.10 3.05
CA ALA A 163 2.00 -20.06 1.95
C ALA A 163 0.74 -20.93 1.91
N HIS A 164 0.19 -21.10 0.72
CA HIS A 164 -0.89 -22.05 0.47
C HIS A 164 -0.30 -23.17 -0.38
N VAL A 165 -0.01 -24.30 0.26
CA VAL A 165 0.39 -25.52 -0.45
C VAL A 165 -0.85 -26.00 -1.23
N ALA A 166 -0.71 -26.09 -2.55
CA ALA A 166 -1.71 -26.70 -3.42
C ALA A 166 -1.80 -28.21 -3.19
#